data_AF-A0A7C9F4A0-F1
#
_entry.id   AF-A0A7C9F4A0-F1
#
_cell.length_a   1.000
_cell.length_b   1.000
_cell.length_c   1.000
_cell.angle_alpha   90.00
_cell.angle_beta   90.00
_cell.angle_gamma   90.00
#
_symmetry.space_group_name_H-M   'P 1'
#
loop_
_entity.id
_entity.type
_entity.pdbx_description
1 polymer ?
#
loop_
_entity_poly.entity_id
_entity_poly.type
_entity_poly.pdbx_seq_one_letter_code
_entity_poly.pdbx_strand_id
1 'polypeptide(L)'
;MAPHLLESLLGDLHEEFDYQVGRIGIQRARWRYWREVLGFVKPRFIRRPKSQYSTLNTMDMLRNYLKIALRNLIKNKAYSAINIGGLAVGMAVALLIVLWVWDELSYNKSFQNYDRIAQVMQNQTYKGFF
;
A
#
# COMPACT_ATOMS: atom_id res chain seq x y z
N MET A 1 12.63 6.57 27.35
CA MET A 1 13.42 7.41 28.27
C MET A 1 12.89 8.82 28.13
N ALA A 2 12.59 9.51 29.23
CA ALA A 2 12.04 10.86 29.16
C ALA A 2 13.15 11.83 28.69
N PRO A 3 12.87 12.74 27.74
CA PRO A 3 13.90 13.58 27.09
C PRO A 3 14.68 14.47 28.08
N HIS A 4 14.04 14.88 29.18
CA HIS A 4 14.67 15.71 30.21
C HIS A 4 15.77 15.00 31.01
N LEU A 5 15.73 13.66 31.12
CA LEU A 5 16.79 12.89 31.79
C LEU A 5 18.03 12.75 30.93
N LEU A 6 17.89 12.82 29.60
CA LEU A 6 19.03 12.79 28.69
C LEU A 6 19.77 14.13 28.75
N GLU A 7 19.02 15.24 28.78
CA GLU A 7 19.58 16.60 28.90
C GLU A 7 20.34 16.77 30.23
N SER A 8 19.75 16.37 31.35
CA SER A 8 20.41 16.50 32.66
C SER A 8 21.66 15.63 32.80
N LEU A 9 21.64 14.42 32.21
CA LEU A 9 22.79 13.52 32.23
C LEU A 9 23.91 13.99 31.30
N LEU A 10 23.58 14.58 30.15
CA LEU A 10 24.58 15.12 29.23
C LEU A 10 25.24 16.39 29.80
N GLY A 11 24.50 17.23 30.52
CA GLY A 11 25.02 18.42 31.19
C GLY A 11 26.08 18.08 32.26
N ASP A 12 25.76 17.17 33.17
CA ASP A 12 26.66 16.73 34.27
C ASP A 12 27.95 16.09 33.74
N LEU A 13 27.84 15.30 32.66
CA LEU A 13 28.99 14.66 32.01
C LEU A 13 29.89 15.66 31.26
N HIS A 14 29.34 16.78 30.79
CA HIS A 14 30.11 17.82 30.12
C HIS A 14 30.88 18.69 31.13
N GLU A 15 30.23 19.06 32.24
CA GLU A 15 30.87 19.81 33.33
C GLU A 15 32.03 19.02 33.96
N GLU A 16 31.83 17.74 34.24
CA GLU A 16 32.88 16.87 34.78
C GLU A 16 34.02 16.63 33.78
N PHE A 17 33.72 16.55 32.48
CA PHE A 17 34.73 16.44 31.44
C PHE A 17 35.61 17.69 31.36
N ASP A 18 35.01 18.88 31.35
CA ASP A 18 35.74 20.14 31.29
C ASP A 18 36.59 20.36 32.56
N TYR A 19 36.08 19.97 33.72
CA TYR A 19 36.84 19.99 34.98
C TYR A 19 38.06 19.04 34.93
N GLN A 20 37.90 17.85 34.36
CA GLN A 20 38.99 16.87 34.23
C GLN A 20 40.02 17.22 33.14
N VAL A 21 39.60 17.90 32.07
CA VAL A 21 40.52 18.39 31.03
C VAL A 21 41.55 19.35 31.61
N GLY A 22 41.12 20.25 32.51
CA GLY A 22 42.01 21.20 33.19
C GLY A 22 43.00 20.56 34.17
N ARG A 23 42.64 19.44 34.82
CA ARG A 23 43.49 18.77 35.82
C ARG A 23 44.41 17.67 35.29
N ILE A 24 44.00 16.93 34.25
CA ILE A 24 44.61 15.62 33.91
C ILE A 24 44.98 15.50 32.41
N GLY A 25 44.63 16.50 31.59
CA GLY A 25 44.93 16.57 30.16
C GLY A 25 43.91 15.83 29.26
N ILE A 26 43.72 16.36 28.05
CA ILE A 26 42.64 15.98 27.10
C ILE A 26 42.56 14.48 26.80
N GLN A 27 43.70 13.78 26.71
CA GLN A 27 43.69 12.39 26.26
C GLN A 27 43.15 11.43 27.32
N ARG A 28 43.46 11.65 28.61
CA ARG A 28 42.96 10.82 29.71
C ARG A 28 41.50 11.10 30.02
N ALA A 29 41.06 12.36 29.92
CA ALA A 29 39.67 12.75 30.14
C ALA A 29 38.73 12.04 29.14
N ARG A 30 39.10 11.97 27.85
CA ARG A 30 38.29 11.33 26.79
C ARG A 30 38.08 9.83 27.02
N TRP A 31 39.11 9.13 27.48
CA TRP A 31 38.98 7.69 27.72
C TRP A 31 38.05 7.39 28.91
N ARG A 32 38.05 8.26 29.93
CA ARG A 32 37.18 8.12 31.10
C ARG A 32 35.72 8.43 30.77
N TYR A 33 35.48 9.49 29.99
CA TYR A 33 34.17 9.84 29.42
C TYR A 33 33.56 8.66 28.66
N TRP A 34 34.32 8.05 27.74
CA TRP A 34 33.85 6.90 26.96
C TRP A 34 33.54 5.68 27.82
N ARG A 35 34.31 5.45 28.89
CA ARG A 35 34.04 4.36 29.85
C ARG A 35 32.72 4.56 30.59
N GLU A 36 32.37 5.79 30.95
CA GLU A 36 31.11 6.13 31.64
C GLU A 36 29.90 6.06 30.71
N VAL A 37 30.01 6.62 29.50
CA VAL A 37 28.96 6.54 28.46
C VAL A 37 28.65 5.09 28.10
N LEU A 38 29.67 4.27 27.87
CA LEU A 38 29.48 2.84 27.55
C LEU A 38 28.92 2.06 28.74
N GLY A 39 29.28 2.43 29.97
CA GLY A 39 28.69 1.84 31.19
C GLY A 39 27.19 2.11 31.35
N PHE A 40 26.69 3.21 30.78
CA PHE A 40 25.27 3.58 30.83
C PHE A 40 24.39 2.80 29.84
N VAL A 41 24.97 2.22 28.79
CA VAL A 41 24.26 1.40 27.81
C VAL A 41 23.97 0.02 28.40
N LYS A 42 23.02 -0.07 29.33
CA LYS A 42 22.59 -1.34 29.93
C LYS A 42 21.95 -2.25 28.86
N PRO A 43 22.48 -3.46 28.59
CA PRO A 43 21.97 -4.37 27.56
C PRO A 43 20.59 -4.97 27.88
N ARG A 44 20.09 -4.80 29.11
CA ARG A 44 18.75 -5.29 29.52
C ARG A 44 17.59 -4.58 28.82
N PHE A 45 17.79 -3.40 28.24
CA PHE A 45 16.74 -2.68 27.48
C PHE A 45 16.58 -3.15 26.02
N ILE A 46 17.46 -4.03 25.52
CA ILE A 46 17.38 -4.57 24.14
C ILE A 46 16.33 -5.69 24.04
N ARG A 47 15.95 -6.33 25.15
CA ARG A 47 14.91 -7.36 25.16
C ARG A 47 13.54 -6.71 25.29
N ARG A 48 12.93 -6.37 24.16
CA ARG A 48 11.50 -6.01 24.10
C ARG A 48 10.68 -7.23 24.59
N PRO A 49 9.79 -7.09 25.59
CA PRO A 49 8.88 -8.18 25.95
C PRO A 49 7.99 -8.49 24.75
N LYS A 50 7.80 -9.78 24.41
CA LYS A 50 6.84 -10.16 23.36
C LYS A 50 5.45 -9.71 23.82
N SER A 51 4.87 -8.76 23.09
CA SER A 51 3.52 -8.26 23.36
C SER A 51 2.53 -9.40 23.25
N GLN A 52 1.84 -9.68 24.36
CA GLN A 52 0.75 -10.64 24.43
C GLN A 52 -0.50 -10.04 23.80
N TYR A 53 -0.60 -10.11 22.47
CA TYR A 53 -1.87 -9.86 21.78
C TYR A 53 -2.71 -11.14 21.86
N SER A 54 -3.98 -11.02 22.28
CA SER A 54 -4.96 -12.07 22.05
C SER A 54 -5.02 -12.35 20.54
N THR A 55 -5.14 -13.62 20.16
CA THR A 55 -5.37 -14.00 18.76
C THR A 55 -6.71 -13.39 18.32
N LEU A 56 -6.65 -12.22 17.69
CA LEU A 56 -7.82 -11.56 17.13
C LEU A 56 -8.36 -12.47 16.04
N ASN A 57 -9.66 -12.78 16.11
CA ASN A 57 -10.34 -13.42 15.00
C ASN A 57 -10.14 -12.53 13.77
N THR A 58 -9.62 -13.07 12.67
CA THR A 58 -9.33 -12.33 11.43
C THR A 58 -10.54 -11.52 10.93
N MET A 59 -11.74 -12.03 11.22
CA MET A 59 -13.01 -11.38 10.90
C MET A 59 -13.23 -10.06 11.67
N ASP A 60 -12.80 -9.97 12.93
CA ASP A 60 -12.94 -8.75 13.73
C ASP A 60 -11.98 -7.66 13.27
N MET A 61 -10.77 -8.04 12.84
CA MET A 61 -9.83 -7.11 12.21
C MET A 61 -10.38 -6.57 10.88
N LEU A 62 -10.88 -7.44 9.99
CA LEU A 62 -11.50 -7.02 8.72
C LEU A 62 -12.65 -6.04 8.92
N ARG A 63 -13.54 -6.31 9.87
CA ARG A 63 -14.65 -5.41 10.23
C ARG A 63 -14.14 -4.05 10.70
N ASN A 64 -13.08 -4.02 11.50
CA ASN A 64 -12.51 -2.77 11.99
C ASN A 64 -11.86 -1.96 10.84
N TYR A 65 -11.08 -2.61 9.98
CA TYR A 65 -10.49 -1.95 8.80
C TYR A 65 -11.55 -1.41 7.84
N LEU A 66 -12.61 -2.19 7.55
CA LEU A 66 -13.73 -1.73 6.74
C LEU A 66 -14.44 -0.53 7.39
N LYS A 67 -14.69 -0.57 8.70
CA LYS A 67 -15.33 0.53 9.45
C LYS A 67 -14.49 1.81 9.40
N ILE A 68 -13.17 1.70 9.53
CA ILE A 68 -12.24 2.84 9.45
C ILE A 68 -12.18 3.38 8.02
N ALA A 69 -12.08 2.49 7.02
CA ALA A 69 -12.05 2.85 5.61
C ALA A 69 -13.33 3.62 5.22
N LEU A 70 -14.51 3.11 5.56
CA LEU A 70 -15.80 3.78 5.34
C LEU A 70 -15.86 5.16 5.99
N ARG A 71 -15.41 5.28 7.25
CA ARG A 71 -15.41 6.57 7.94
C ARG A 71 -14.49 7.59 7.28
N ASN A 72 -13.32 7.16 6.79
CA ASN A 72 -12.39 8.02 6.05
C ASN A 72 -12.93 8.42 4.68
N LEU A 73 -13.63 7.51 4.00
CA LEU A 73 -14.27 7.75 2.71
C LEU A 73 -15.37 8.82 2.83
N ILE A 74 -16.17 8.75 3.90
CA ILE A 74 -17.24 9.71 4.20
C ILE A 74 -16.67 11.07 4.64
N LYS A 75 -15.48 11.12 5.24
CA LYS A 75 -14.84 12.37 5.66
C LYS A 75 -14.29 13.16 4.46
N ASN A 76 -13.78 12.48 3.44
CA ASN A 76 -13.24 13.07 2.21
C ASN A 76 -14.12 12.73 0.99
N LYS A 77 -15.39 13.15 1.02
CA LYS A 77 -16.40 12.73 0.02
C LYS A 77 -16.04 13.08 -1.42
N ALA A 78 -15.56 14.30 -1.68
CA ALA A 78 -15.27 14.75 -3.04
C ALA A 78 -14.13 13.95 -3.69
N TYR A 79 -12.98 13.86 -3.01
CA TYR A 79 -11.83 13.07 -3.50
C TYR A 79 -12.15 11.58 -3.63
N SER A 80 -12.86 11.01 -2.66
CA SER A 80 -13.24 9.60 -2.69
C SER A 80 -14.26 9.30 -3.80
N ALA A 81 -15.21 10.21 -4.05
CA ALA A 81 -16.21 10.06 -5.09
C ALA A 81 -15.59 10.11 -6.49
N ILE A 82 -14.65 11.01 -6.75
CA ILE A 82 -13.95 11.08 -8.05
C ILE A 82 -13.11 9.81 -8.26
N ASN A 83 -12.33 9.40 -7.26
CA ASN A 83 -11.44 8.24 -7.40
C ASN A 83 -12.21 6.93 -7.57
N ILE A 84 -13.22 6.69 -6.73
CA ILE A 84 -14.03 5.46 -6.80
C ILE A 84 -15.00 5.52 -7.97
N GLY A 85 -15.64 6.66 -8.22
CA GLY A 85 -16.57 6.83 -9.33
C GLY A 85 -15.87 6.66 -10.68
N GLY A 86 -14.72 7.32 -10.87
CA GLY A 86 -13.93 7.17 -12.10
C GLY A 86 -13.49 5.72 -12.33
N LEU A 87 -13.03 5.03 -11.28
CA LEU A 87 -12.64 3.64 -11.38
C LEU A 87 -13.83 2.71 -11.63
N ALA A 88 -14.98 2.95 -10.99
CA ALA A 88 -16.20 2.18 -11.21
C ALA A 88 -16.74 2.35 -12.64
N VAL A 89 -16.77 3.59 -13.14
CA VAL A 89 -17.21 3.89 -14.52
C VAL A 89 -16.24 3.28 -15.53
N GLY A 90 -14.93 3.41 -15.32
CA GLY A 90 -13.92 2.79 -16.18
C GLY A 90 -14.06 1.27 -16.25
N MET A 91 -14.27 0.62 -15.10
CA MET A 91 -14.54 -0.83 -15.04
C MET A 91 -15.85 -1.21 -15.73
N ALA A 92 -16.92 -0.43 -15.57
CA ALA A 92 -18.19 -0.68 -16.23
C ALA A 92 -18.06 -0.59 -17.76
N VAL A 93 -17.40 0.46 -18.26
CA VAL A 93 -17.15 0.62 -19.70
C VAL A 93 -16.26 -0.50 -20.24
N ALA A 94 -15.19 -0.87 -19.52
CA ALA A 94 -14.34 -1.98 -19.91
C ALA A 94 -15.11 -3.30 -19.98
N LEU A 95 -15.98 -3.59 -19.00
CA LEU A 95 -16.84 -4.77 -19.00
C LEU A 95 -17.85 -4.75 -20.16
N LEU A 96 -18.43 -3.58 -20.49
CA LEU A 96 -19.32 -3.45 -21.63
C LEU A 96 -18.61 -3.72 -22.96
N ILE A 97 -17.40 -3.21 -23.13
CA ILE A 97 -16.59 -3.47 -24.33
C ILE A 97 -16.24 -4.96 -24.42
N VAL A 98 -15.80 -5.57 -23.31
CA VAL A 98 -15.49 -7.01 -23.27
C VAL A 98 -16.72 -7.84 -23.60
N LEU A 99 -17.88 -7.50 -23.02
CA LEU A 99 -19.14 -8.19 -23.29
C LEU A 99 -19.54 -8.07 -24.77
N TRP A 100 -19.42 -6.87 -25.35
CA TRP A 100 -19.74 -6.63 -26.76
C TRP A 100 -18.81 -7.41 -27.69
N VAL A 101 -17.50 -7.38 -27.44
CA VAL A 101 -16.52 -8.17 -28.22
C VAL A 101 -16.78 -9.66 -28.08
N TRP A 102 -17.15 -10.11 -26.88
CA TRP A 102 -17.46 -11.52 -26.64
C TRP A 102 -18.74 -11.95 -27.39
N ASP A 103 -19.75 -11.08 -27.44
CA ASP A 103 -20.97 -11.31 -28.22
C ASP A 103 -20.67 -11.36 -29.73
N GLU A 104 -19.89 -10.41 -30.26
CA GLU A 104 -19.48 -10.36 -31.67
C GLU A 104 -18.67 -11.61 -32.09
N LEU A 105 -17.71 -12.02 -31.26
CA LEU A 105 -16.91 -13.23 -31.49
C LEU A 105 -17.74 -14.51 -31.33
N SER A 106 -18.73 -14.53 -30.43
CA SER A 106 -19.64 -15.65 -30.22
C SER A 106 -20.62 -15.81 -31.39
N TYR A 107 -21.14 -14.69 -31.91
CA TYR A 107 -21.96 -14.66 -33.12
C TYR A 107 -21.20 -15.25 -34.32
N ASN A 108 -19.96 -14.82 -34.53
CA ASN A 108 -19.12 -15.33 -35.62
C ASN A 108 -18.67 -16.80 -35.41
N LYS A 109 -18.77 -17.34 -34.19
CA LYS A 109 -18.51 -18.77 -33.90
C LYS A 109 -19.75 -19.66 -33.97
N SER A 110 -20.95 -19.11 -33.80
CA SER A 110 -22.21 -19.88 -33.90
C SER A 110 -22.68 -20.05 -35.34
N PHE A 111 -22.34 -19.12 -36.24
CA PHE A 111 -22.58 -19.27 -37.69
C PHE A 111 -21.39 -19.92 -38.39
N GLN A 112 -21.20 -21.23 -38.18
CA GLN A 112 -20.21 -22.07 -38.86
C GLN A 112 -20.43 -22.20 -40.41
N ASN A 113 -21.31 -21.38 -41.01
CA ASN A 113 -21.73 -21.48 -42.42
C ASN A 113 -21.77 -20.13 -43.17
N TYR A 114 -21.03 -19.10 -42.74
CA TYR A 114 -20.96 -17.86 -43.54
C TYR A 114 -20.22 -18.02 -44.88
N ASP A 115 -19.43 -19.10 -45.04
CA ASP A 115 -18.74 -19.43 -46.29
C ASP A 115 -19.68 -20.01 -47.38
N ARG A 116 -20.99 -20.15 -47.11
CA ARG A 116 -22.00 -20.60 -48.09
C ARG A 116 -23.07 -19.56 -48.43
N ILE A 117 -23.12 -18.42 -47.74
CA ILE A 117 -24.23 -17.47 -47.88
C ILE A 117 -23.91 -16.32 -48.85
N ALA A 118 -22.66 -16.14 -49.25
CA ALA A 118 -22.31 -15.21 -50.31
C ALA A 118 -22.28 -15.91 -51.68
N GLN A 119 -23.29 -15.61 -52.50
CA GLN A 119 -23.40 -15.87 -53.95
C GLN A 119 -23.87 -17.27 -54.40
N VAL A 120 -25.17 -17.53 -54.22
CA VAL A 120 -25.93 -18.14 -55.32
C VAL A 120 -26.52 -16.99 -56.15
N MET A 121 -25.71 -16.40 -57.03
CA MET A 121 -26.22 -15.50 -58.07
C MET A 121 -27.02 -16.35 -59.07
N GLN A 122 -28.32 -16.48 -58.81
CA GLN A 122 -29.24 -17.13 -59.73
C GLN A 122 -29.51 -16.19 -60.91
N ASN A 123 -28.73 -16.31 -61.99
CA ASN A 123 -29.06 -15.70 -63.27
C ASN A 123 -30.29 -16.39 -63.85
N GLN A 124 -31.47 -15.79 -63.65
CA GLN A 124 -32.68 -16.17 -64.38
C GLN A 124 -32.62 -15.54 -65.77
N THR A 125 -32.19 -16.32 -66.76
CA THR A 125 -32.25 -15.92 -68.17
C THR A 125 -33.69 -16.05 -68.65
N TYR A 126 -34.42 -14.94 -68.70
CA TYR A 126 -35.77 -14.89 -69.28
C TYR A 126 -35.64 -14.91 -70.81
N LYS A 127 -35.83 -16.08 -71.42
CA LYS A 127 -35.97 -16.17 -72.89
C LYS A 127 -37.37 -15.68 -73.28
N GLY A 128 -37.45 -14.39 -73.57
CA GLY A 128 -38.58 -13.83 -74.32
C GLY A 128 -38.61 -14.43 -75.72
N PHE A 129 -39.76 -14.98 -76.09
CA PHE A 129 -40.05 -15.51 -77.43
C PHE A 129 -40.73 -14.38 -78.21
N PHE A 130 -40.04 -13.84 -79.22
CA PHE A 130 -40.63 -13.11 -80.35
C PHE A 130 -39.69 -13.22 -81.55
#